data_AF-A0A0R1U302-F1
#
_entry.id   AF-A0A0R1U302-F1
#
_cell.length_a   1.000
_cell.length_b   1.000
_cell.length_c   1.000
_cell.angle_alpha   90.00
_cell.angle_beta   90.00
_cell.angle_gamma   90.00
#
_symmetry.space_group_name_H-M   'P 1'
#
loop_
_entity.id
_entity.type
_entity.pdbx_description
1 polymer ?
#
loop_
_entity_poly.entity_id
_entity_poly.type
_entity_poly.pdbx_seq_one_letter_code
_entity_poly.pdbx_strand_id
1 'polypeptide(L)'
;MAGVSAGVFYNYFSSKEDIFKELIKTFFNYSLKQMEVLRKEVTGKNIRSEIKIKEFLIKGIDNTWENHFLNSDILILSRKDEDFQKLMVNFNQKMVSIVAEILTVINPELEENPPLLEAKMIMNLIQNSYPIFSKFDSEDEKESYMEKIVNIIFNIGFNG
;
A
#
# COMPACT_ATOMS: atom_id res chain seq x y z
N MET A 1 -3.51 -14.13 24.34
CA MET A 1 -2.19 -14.79 24.46
C MET A 1 -2.29 -16.10 23.70
N ALA A 2 -1.51 -16.27 22.62
CA ALA A 2 -1.46 -17.54 21.89
C ALA A 2 -0.84 -18.61 22.82
N GLY A 3 -1.61 -19.63 23.19
CA GLY A 3 -1.28 -20.63 24.21
C GLY A 3 -0.20 -21.63 23.79
N VAL A 4 0.99 -21.14 23.42
CA VAL A 4 2.16 -21.95 23.05
C VAL A 4 3.28 -21.72 24.06
N SER A 5 3.96 -22.79 24.48
CA SER A 5 5.05 -22.67 25.46
C SER A 5 6.21 -21.85 24.88
N ALA A 6 6.90 -21.08 25.73
CA ALA A 6 8.05 -20.25 25.31
C ALA A 6 9.13 -21.07 24.59
N GLY A 7 9.31 -22.35 24.95
CA GLY A 7 10.28 -23.26 24.29
C GLY A 7 9.91 -23.65 22.86
N VAL A 8 8.62 -23.79 22.53
CA VAL A 8 8.17 -24.03 21.15
C VAL A 8 8.28 -22.77 20.31
N PHE A 9 8.09 -21.59 20.92
CA PHE A 9 8.19 -20.30 20.26
C PHE A 9 9.61 -19.97 19.76
N TYR A 10 10.64 -20.26 20.56
CA TYR A 10 12.05 -20.08 20.16
C TYR A 10 12.56 -21.13 19.15
N ASN A 11 11.81 -22.22 18.92
CA ASN A 11 12.15 -23.16 17.85
C ASN A 11 11.86 -22.59 16.44
N TYR A 12 10.97 -21.60 16.33
CA TYR A 12 10.58 -20.99 15.06
C TYR A 12 11.15 -19.58 14.86
N PHE A 13 11.45 -18.86 15.95
CA PHE A 13 11.95 -17.49 15.89
C PHE A 13 13.08 -17.27 16.88
N SER A 14 14.23 -16.82 16.38
CA SER A 14 15.42 -16.58 17.20
C SER A 14 15.31 -15.29 18.02
N SER A 15 14.46 -14.34 17.61
CA SER A 15 14.23 -13.08 18.30
C SER A 15 12.83 -12.48 18.06
N LYS A 16 12.45 -11.48 18.88
CA LYS A 16 11.24 -10.67 18.65
C LYS A 16 11.28 -9.91 17.33
N GLU A 17 12.48 -9.58 16.86
CA GLU A 17 12.69 -8.91 15.57
C GLU A 17 12.36 -9.84 14.40
N ASP A 18 12.67 -11.13 14.49
CA ASP A 18 12.35 -12.11 13.45
C ASP A 18 10.84 -12.29 13.29
N ILE A 19 10.10 -12.29 14.41
CA ILE A 19 8.64 -12.33 14.40
C ILE A 19 8.09 -11.08 13.73
N PHE A 20 8.63 -9.92 14.07
CA PHE A 20 8.22 -8.67 13.47
C PHE A 20 8.48 -8.64 11.96
N LYS A 21 9.64 -9.12 11.51
CA LYS A 21 9.97 -9.28 10.08
C LYS A 21 8.97 -10.18 9.37
N GLU A 22 8.61 -11.34 9.93
CA GLU A 22 7.62 -12.24 9.32
C GLU A 22 6.20 -11.65 9.27
N LEU A 23 5.80 -10.89 10.30
CA LEU A 23 4.54 -10.15 10.27
C LEU A 23 4.52 -9.13 9.13
N ILE A 24 5.61 -8.39 8.95
CA ILE A 24 5.71 -7.40 7.86
C ILE A 24 5.73 -8.07 6.49
N LYS A 25 6.44 -9.19 6.33
CA LYS A 25 6.41 -9.98 5.09
C LYS A 25 4.99 -10.45 4.77
N THR A 26 4.25 -10.90 5.79
CA THR A 26 2.85 -11.32 5.64
C THR A 26 1.99 -10.15 5.20
N PHE A 27 2.18 -8.97 5.80
CA PHE A 27 1.50 -7.74 5.41
C PHE A 27 1.81 -7.35 3.95
N PHE A 28 3.09 -7.31 3.56
CA PHE A 28 3.49 -7.00 2.18
C PHE A 28 2.90 -7.97 1.15
N ASN A 29 2.91 -9.28 1.46
CA ASN A 29 2.30 -10.28 0.58
C ASN A 29 0.79 -10.08 0.47
N TYR A 30 0.11 -9.74 1.57
CA TYR A 30 -1.30 -9.41 1.55
C TYR A 30 -1.57 -8.17 0.70
N SER A 31 -0.83 -7.08 0.89
CA SER A 31 -0.98 -5.84 0.11
C SER A 31 -0.75 -6.07 -1.39
N LEU A 32 0.30 -6.83 -1.77
CA LEU A 32 0.54 -7.19 -3.17
C LEU A 32 -0.62 -8.01 -3.74
N LYS A 33 -1.17 -8.96 -2.98
CA LYS A 33 -2.31 -9.76 -3.42
C LYS A 33 -3.54 -8.89 -3.68
N GLN A 34 -3.82 -7.91 -2.81
CA GLN A 34 -4.94 -6.98 -3.01
C GLN A 34 -4.74 -6.10 -4.26
N MET A 35 -3.52 -5.61 -4.49
CA MET A 35 -3.19 -4.87 -5.70
C MET A 35 -3.35 -5.71 -6.97
N GLU A 36 -2.92 -6.97 -6.96
CA GLU A 36 -3.11 -7.87 -8.10
C GLU A 36 -4.58 -8.21 -8.35
N VAL A 37 -5.41 -8.26 -7.30
CA VAL A 37 -6.87 -8.38 -7.48
C VAL A 37 -7.41 -7.14 -8.19
N LEU A 38 -7.08 -5.94 -7.70
CA LEU A 38 -7.49 -4.69 -8.35
C LEU A 38 -7.06 -4.65 -9.82
N ARG A 39 -5.80 -5.01 -10.10
CA ARG A 39 -5.25 -5.04 -11.46
C ARG A 39 -6.07 -5.89 -12.42
N LYS A 40 -6.62 -7.01 -11.96
CA LYS A 40 -7.47 -7.90 -12.76
C LYS A 40 -8.90 -7.39 -12.92
N GLU A 41 -9.38 -6.62 -11.95
CA GLU A 41 -10.73 -6.04 -11.99
C GLU A 41 -10.80 -4.75 -12.83
N VAL A 42 -9.68 -4.06 -13.03
CA VAL A 42 -9.58 -2.90 -13.92
C VAL A 42 -9.43 -3.36 -15.37
N THR A 43 -10.36 -2.97 -16.22
CA THR A 43 -10.42 -3.45 -17.62
C THR A 43 -10.44 -2.31 -18.66
N GLY A 44 -10.10 -1.09 -18.25
CA GLY A 44 -10.00 0.08 -19.12
C GLY A 44 -10.61 1.33 -18.49
N LYS A 45 -10.62 2.43 -19.25
CA LYS A 45 -11.25 3.70 -18.84
C LYS A 45 -12.77 3.60 -18.94
N ASN A 46 -13.38 3.08 -17.87
CA ASN A 46 -14.82 2.92 -17.77
C ASN A 46 -15.29 3.06 -16.32
N ILE A 47 -16.57 3.40 -16.15
CA ILE A 47 -17.20 3.64 -14.84
C ILE A 47 -16.97 2.48 -13.85
N ARG A 48 -16.96 1.22 -14.32
CA ARG A 48 -16.73 0.07 -13.44
C ARG A 48 -15.32 0.09 -12.85
N SER A 49 -14.31 0.32 -13.68
CA SER A 49 -12.92 0.41 -13.23
C SER A 49 -12.69 1.61 -12.30
N GLU A 50 -13.36 2.72 -12.57
CA GLU A 50 -13.32 3.90 -11.69
C GLU A 50 -13.85 3.60 -10.29
N ILE A 51 -15.01 2.96 -10.20
CA ILE A 51 -15.62 2.55 -8.93
C ILE A 51 -14.68 1.62 -8.17
N LYS A 52 -14.12 0.61 -8.85
CA LYS A 52 -13.20 -0.36 -8.23
C LYS A 52 -11.95 0.28 -7.64
N ILE A 53 -11.36 1.25 -8.35
CA ILE A 53 -10.19 1.96 -7.85
C ILE A 53 -10.54 2.85 -6.66
N LYS A 54 -11.67 3.58 -6.71
CA LYS A 54 -12.11 4.40 -5.57
C LYS A 54 -12.41 3.55 -4.34
N GLU A 55 -13.13 2.44 -4.50
CA GLU A 55 -13.39 1.49 -3.41
C GLU A 55 -12.10 0.92 -2.83
N PHE A 56 -11.13 0.58 -3.67
CA PHE A 56 -9.83 0.09 -3.23
C PHE A 56 -9.06 1.13 -2.42
N LEU A 57 -9.03 2.39 -2.89
CA LEU A 57 -8.33 3.47 -2.19
C LEU A 57 -8.95 3.77 -0.83
N ILE A 58 -10.29 3.87 -0.77
CA ILE A 58 -11.02 4.10 0.49
C ILE A 58 -10.75 2.95 1.47
N LYS A 59 -10.97 1.70 1.06
CA LYS A 59 -10.67 0.53 1.91
C LYS A 59 -9.20 0.45 2.32
N GLY A 60 -8.29 0.83 1.43
CA GLY A 60 -6.86 0.85 1.71
C GLY A 60 -6.53 1.86 2.81
N ILE A 61 -7.12 3.06 2.72
CA ILE A 61 -7.00 4.11 3.73
C ILE A 61 -7.59 3.63 5.06
N ASP A 62 -8.80 3.06 5.06
CA ASP A 62 -9.48 2.50 6.24
C ASP A 62 -8.61 1.43 6.94
N ASN A 63 -8.13 0.44 6.19
CA ASN A 63 -7.30 -0.63 6.74
C ASN A 63 -5.94 -0.12 7.23
N THR A 64 -5.41 0.93 6.62
CA THR A 64 -4.15 1.54 7.08
C THR A 64 -4.37 2.33 8.38
N TRP A 65 -5.56 2.92 8.58
CA TRP A 65 -5.96 3.53 9.86
C TRP A 65 -5.86 2.56 11.04
N GLU A 66 -6.24 1.31 10.85
CA GLU A 66 -6.23 0.29 11.90
C GLU A 66 -4.82 -0.25 12.21
N ASN A 67 -3.85 -0.10 11.29
CA ASN A 67 -2.54 -0.75 11.35
C ASN A 67 -1.37 0.19 11.74
N HIS A 68 -1.66 1.25 12.51
CA HIS A 68 -0.72 2.31 12.94
C HIS A 68 0.67 1.84 13.39
N PHE A 69 0.71 0.73 14.13
CA PHE A 69 1.92 0.20 14.74
C PHE A 69 2.96 -0.26 13.71
N LEU A 70 2.54 -0.69 12.52
CA LEU A 70 3.46 -1.27 11.55
C LEU A 70 4.36 -0.19 10.90
N ASN A 71 3.86 1.02 10.64
CA ASN A 71 4.57 1.98 9.80
C ASN A 71 5.78 2.68 10.45
N SER A 72 5.77 2.94 11.76
CA SER A 72 6.89 3.62 12.45
C SER A 72 8.12 2.72 12.59
N ASP A 73 7.88 1.45 12.93
CA ASP A 73 8.94 0.52 13.33
C ASP A 73 9.57 -0.16 12.10
N ILE A 74 8.82 -0.29 10.99
CA ILE A 74 9.35 -0.72 9.69
C ILE A 74 10.50 0.19 9.23
N LEU A 75 10.35 1.51 9.33
CA LEU A 75 11.37 2.45 8.85
C LEU A 75 12.66 2.33 9.67
N ILE A 76 12.54 2.18 10.99
CA ILE A 76 13.69 2.01 11.88
C ILE A 76 14.42 0.69 11.56
N LEU A 77 13.67 -0.39 11.36
CA LEU A 77 14.24 -1.69 11.02
C LEU A 77 14.99 -1.67 9.68
N SER A 78 14.41 -1.02 8.66
CA SER A 78 15.02 -0.89 7.33
C SER A 78 16.37 -0.15 7.33
N ARG A 79 16.64 0.68 8.33
CA ARG A 79 17.93 1.38 8.46
C ARG A 79 19.01 0.54 9.12
N LYS A 80 18.62 -0.55 9.81
CA LYS A 80 19.51 -1.39 10.61
C LYS A 80 19.78 -2.75 9.96
N ASP A 81 18.88 -3.22 9.10
CA ASP A 81 18.94 -4.50 8.42
C ASP A 81 18.85 -4.31 6.90
N GLU A 82 19.96 -4.56 6.20
CA GLU A 82 20.07 -4.41 4.74
C GLU A 82 19.17 -5.38 3.97
N ASP A 83 18.96 -6.60 4.47
CA ASP A 83 18.14 -7.60 3.78
C ASP A 83 16.66 -7.25 3.93
N PHE A 84 16.27 -6.74 5.10
CA PHE A 84 14.95 -6.17 5.28
C PHE A 84 14.76 -4.90 4.43
N GLN A 85 15.78 -4.05 4.28
CA GLN A 85 15.75 -2.91 3.38
C GLN A 85 15.53 -3.33 1.92
N LYS A 86 16.28 -4.33 1.42
CA LYS A 86 16.09 -4.89 0.06
C LYS A 86 14.69 -5.45 -0.12
N LEU A 87 14.14 -6.11 0.89
CA LEU A 87 12.78 -6.63 0.88
C LEU A 87 11.74 -5.52 0.73
N MET A 88 11.89 -4.41 1.47
CA MET A 88 11.04 -3.23 1.31
C MET A 88 11.15 -2.59 -0.07
N VAL A 89 12.38 -2.44 -0.58
CA VAL A 89 12.61 -1.87 -1.92
C VAL A 89 11.93 -2.73 -2.99
N ASN A 90 12.08 -4.05 -2.91
CA ASN A 90 11.43 -4.99 -3.84
C ASN A 90 9.90 -4.91 -3.76
N PHE A 91 9.34 -4.89 -2.55
CA PHE A 91 7.91 -4.68 -2.35
C PHE A 91 7.42 -3.38 -3.01
N ASN A 92 8.10 -2.26 -2.76
CA ASN A 92 7.75 -0.97 -3.36
C ASN A 92 7.84 -0.98 -4.90
N GLN A 93 8.87 -1.61 -5.46
CA GLN A 93 9.02 -1.74 -6.91
C GLN A 93 7.85 -2.54 -7.53
N LYS A 94 7.44 -3.64 -6.90
CA LYS A 94 6.29 -4.43 -7.35
C LYS A 94 4.98 -3.65 -7.27
N MET A 95 4.74 -2.94 -6.17
CA MET A 95 3.56 -2.08 -6.03
C MET A 95 3.48 -1.03 -7.14
N VAL A 96 4.60 -0.33 -7.40
CA VAL A 96 4.70 0.66 -8.48
C VAL A 96 4.46 0.01 -9.86
N SER A 97 5.02 -1.17 -10.11
CA SER A 97 4.78 -1.91 -11.37
C SER A 97 3.31 -2.21 -11.58
N ILE A 98 2.60 -2.68 -10.56
CA ILE A 98 1.17 -2.99 -10.66
C ILE A 98 0.34 -1.72 -10.93
N VAL A 99 0.67 -0.60 -10.28
CA VAL A 99 0.01 0.69 -10.56
C VAL A 99 0.26 1.11 -12.00
N ALA A 100 1.50 1.02 -12.49
CA ALA A 100 1.81 1.35 -13.87
C ALA A 100 1.02 0.48 -14.87
N GLU A 101 0.91 -0.83 -14.61
CA GLU A 101 0.08 -1.74 -15.42
C GLU A 101 -1.41 -1.32 -15.42
N ILE A 102 -1.96 -0.97 -14.26
CA ILE A 102 -3.34 -0.46 -14.13
C ILE A 102 -3.54 0.80 -14.97
N LEU A 103 -2.61 1.75 -14.88
CA LEU A 103 -2.68 3.00 -15.60
C LEU A 103 -2.55 2.81 -17.12
N THR A 104 -1.70 1.89 -17.59
CA THR A 104 -1.62 1.51 -19.00
C THR A 104 -2.92 0.90 -19.50
N VAL A 105 -3.58 0.06 -18.70
CA VAL A 105 -4.90 -0.50 -19.06
C VAL A 105 -5.95 0.60 -19.19
N ILE A 106 -5.92 1.61 -18.31
CA ILE A 106 -6.86 2.73 -18.35
C ILE A 106 -6.55 3.67 -19.51
N ASN A 107 -5.29 3.96 -19.78
CA ASN A 107 -4.86 4.90 -20.81
C ASN A 107 -3.99 4.17 -21.84
N PRO A 108 -4.59 3.33 -22.72
CA PRO A 108 -3.85 2.52 -23.68
C PRO A 108 -3.12 3.37 -24.73
N GLU A 109 -3.51 4.63 -24.90
CA GLU A 109 -2.95 5.57 -25.86
C GLU A 109 -1.61 6.17 -25.40
N LEU A 110 -1.22 5.95 -24.13
CA LEU A 110 0.11 6.23 -23.62
C LEU A 110 1.08 5.12 -24.09
N GLU A 111 1.32 5.06 -25.41
CA GLU A 111 2.11 4.00 -26.04
C GLU A 111 3.63 4.09 -25.76
N GLU A 112 4.14 5.23 -25.25
CA GLU A 112 5.56 5.41 -24.98
C GLU A 112 5.85 5.64 -23.48
N ASN A 113 6.34 4.56 -22.87
CA ASN A 113 6.61 4.33 -21.45
C ASN A 113 5.38 4.02 -20.58
N PRO A 114 5.43 2.93 -19.77
CA PRO A 114 4.52 2.78 -18.65
C PRO A 114 4.53 4.08 -17.84
N PRO A 115 3.38 4.56 -17.35
CA PRO A 115 3.24 5.81 -16.60
C PRO A 115 3.86 5.67 -15.21
N LEU A 116 5.19 5.49 -15.21
CA LEU A 116 6.00 5.09 -14.08
C LEU A 116 6.18 6.27 -13.13
N LEU A 117 6.19 7.49 -13.66
CA LEU A 117 6.25 8.70 -12.86
C LEU A 117 4.94 8.87 -12.07
N GLU A 118 3.80 8.74 -12.75
CA GLU A 118 2.46 8.80 -12.19
C GLU A 118 2.26 7.67 -11.17
N ALA A 119 2.68 6.45 -11.51
CA ALA A 119 2.63 5.31 -10.60
C ALA A 119 3.45 5.56 -9.32
N LYS A 120 4.65 6.14 -9.43
CA LYS A 120 5.47 6.53 -8.27
C LYS A 120 4.80 7.64 -7.45
N MET A 121 4.19 8.64 -8.11
CA MET A 121 3.46 9.71 -7.43
C MET A 121 2.25 9.17 -6.66
N ILE A 122 1.44 8.33 -7.29
CA ILE A 122 0.29 7.67 -6.66
C ILE A 122 0.74 6.83 -5.46
N MET A 123 1.77 6.00 -5.63
CA MET A 123 2.29 5.18 -4.52
C MET A 123 2.82 6.04 -3.37
N ASN A 124 3.49 7.15 -3.67
CA ASN A 124 3.95 8.08 -2.65
C ASN A 124 2.79 8.70 -1.87
N LEU A 125 1.73 9.14 -2.57
CA LEU A 125 0.53 9.69 -1.93
C LEU A 125 -0.17 8.65 -1.04
N ILE A 126 -0.33 7.41 -1.52
CA ILE A 126 -0.92 6.33 -0.72
C ILE A 126 -0.11 6.11 0.56
N GLN A 127 1.22 5.96 0.44
CA GLN A 127 2.09 5.65 1.59
C GLN A 127 2.21 6.82 2.58
N ASN A 128 2.19 8.06 2.11
CA ASN A 128 2.41 9.25 2.94
C ASN A 128 1.13 9.99 3.33
N SER A 129 -0.04 9.57 2.86
CA SER A 129 -1.31 10.09 3.36
C SER A 129 -1.51 9.76 4.85
N TYR A 130 -0.88 8.66 5.31
CA TYR A 130 -1.04 8.12 6.66
C TYR A 130 -0.64 9.02 7.85
N PRO A 131 0.58 9.59 7.95
CA PRO A 131 1.08 10.24 9.17
C PRO A 131 0.32 11.52 9.57
N ILE A 132 -0.59 11.98 8.71
CA ILE A 132 -1.43 13.15 8.94
C ILE A 132 -2.77 12.72 9.56
N PHE A 133 -3.28 11.51 9.25
CA PHE A 133 -4.60 11.06 9.69
C PHE A 133 -4.74 10.82 11.18
N SER A 134 -3.68 10.33 11.83
CA SER A 134 -3.66 10.12 13.29
C SER A 134 -3.68 11.43 14.09
N LYS A 135 -3.68 12.58 13.42
CA LYS A 135 -3.65 13.93 14.00
C LYS A 135 -4.95 14.71 13.78
N PHE A 136 -5.96 14.12 13.13
CA PHE A 136 -7.26 14.76 12.98
C PHE A 136 -8.12 14.52 14.22
N ASP A 137 -8.78 15.58 14.68
CA ASP A 137 -9.56 15.58 15.92
C ASP A 137 -11.03 15.15 15.69
N SER A 138 -11.50 15.14 14.43
CA SER A 138 -12.87 14.79 14.07
C SER A 138 -12.96 13.80 12.89
N GLU A 139 -14.04 13.02 12.85
CA GLU A 139 -14.33 12.12 11.72
C GLU A 139 -14.62 12.90 10.43
N ASP A 140 -15.26 14.06 10.52
CA ASP A 140 -15.55 14.89 9.35
C ASP A 140 -14.27 15.40 8.65
N GLU A 141 -13.23 15.75 9.42
CA GLU A 141 -11.94 16.14 8.87
C GLU A 141 -11.21 14.98 8.20
N LYS A 142 -11.32 13.77 8.78
CA LYS A 142 -10.75 12.55 8.20
C LYS A 142 -11.42 12.22 6.87
N GLU A 143 -12.75 12.26 6.82
CA GLU A 143 -13.53 12.01 5.61
C GLU A 143 -13.19 13.04 4.52
N SER A 144 -13.15 14.33 4.87
CA SER A 144 -12.79 15.40 3.92
C SER A 144 -11.37 15.24 3.37
N TYR A 145 -10.41 14.84 4.20
CA TYR A 145 -9.05 14.58 3.74
C TYR A 145 -9.00 13.33 2.84
N MET A 146 -9.69 12.24 3.22
CA MET A 146 -9.77 11.03 2.42
C MET A 146 -10.34 11.33 1.03
N GLU A 147 -11.46 12.05 0.95
CA GLU A 147 -12.07 12.47 -0.30
C GLU A 147 -11.08 13.25 -1.18
N LYS A 148 -10.34 14.19 -0.60
CA LYS A 148 -9.33 14.97 -1.31
C LYS A 148 -8.19 14.10 -1.85
N ILE A 149 -7.64 13.20 -1.04
CA ILE A 149 -6.55 12.31 -1.46
C ILE A 149 -7.01 11.36 -2.57
N VAL A 150 -8.18 10.73 -2.40
CA VAL A 150 -8.75 9.84 -3.42
C VAL A 150 -8.96 10.60 -4.73
N ASN A 151 -9.51 11.82 -4.68
CA ASN A 151 -9.70 12.64 -5.86
C ASN A 151 -8.38 13.05 -6.53
N ILE A 152 -7.34 13.39 -5.77
CA ILE A 152 -6.00 13.70 -6.33
C ILE A 152 -5.42 12.48 -7.04
N ILE A 153 -5.41 11.32 -6.37
CA ILE A 153 -4.88 10.07 -6.94
C ILE A 153 -5.65 9.72 -8.22
N PHE A 154 -6.97 9.83 -8.17
CA PHE A 154 -7.83 9.55 -9.31
C PHE A 154 -7.55 10.48 -10.48
N ASN A 155 -7.38 11.78 -10.23
CA ASN A 155 -7.04 12.76 -11.28
C ASN A 155 -5.69 12.48 -11.92
N ILE A 156 -4.67 12.10 -11.14
CA ILE A 156 -3.36 11.71 -11.68
C ILE A 156 -3.49 10.49 -12.60
N GLY A 157 -4.33 9.51 -12.24
CA GLY A 157 -4.45 8.26 -12.99
C GLY A 157 -5.42 8.27 -14.18
N PHE A 158 -6.49 9.06 -14.12
CA PHE A 158 -7.60 9.01 -15.10
C PHE A 158 -7.72 10.26 -15.97
N ASN A 159 -7.26 11.41 -15.47
CA ASN A 159 -7.45 12.70 -16.13
C ASN A 159 -6.13 13.34 -16.58
N GLY A 160 -5.00 12.68 -16.30
CA GLY A 160 -3.67 13.00 -16.83
C GLY A 160 -3.48 12.50 -18.24
#